data_AF-A0A0Q8WNV1-F1
#
_entry.id   AF-A0A0Q8WNV1-F1
#
_cell.length_a   1.000
_cell.length_b   1.000
_cell.length_c   1.000
_cell.angle_alpha   90.00
_cell.angle_beta   90.00
_cell.angle_gamma   90.00
#
_symmetry.space_group_name_H-M   'P 1'
#
loop_
_entity.id
_entity.type
_entity.pdbx_description
1 polymer ?
#
loop_
_entity_poly.entity_id
_entity_poly.type
_entity_poly.pdbx_seq_one_letter_code
_entity_poly.pdbx_strand_id
1 'polypeptide(L)'
;MVDLNAIDVEELASALADQTDYDHRWLIDPRSGEIVFWTSDTGIDGENSVDIDELDHLVLIDPLPSYVWYQDMVDFAEGISDRRSGERLSRTLQGKGAFRRFRNELHQRHPDLVSVWRAFSDGRAAARAVRWLVEEGIVDDDDAQRFCLDNPEAQLP
;
A
#
# COMPACT_ATOMS: atom_id res chain seq x y z
N MET A 1 9.23 13.13 -16.35
CA MET A 1 8.74 12.70 -15.03
C MET A 1 7.72 13.68 -14.52
N VAL A 2 6.75 13.13 -13.81
CA VAL A 2 5.86 13.86 -12.92
C VAL A 2 6.62 14.16 -11.62
N ASP A 3 6.39 15.34 -11.04
CA ASP A 3 6.90 15.68 -9.70
C ASP A 3 6.19 14.78 -8.67
N LEU A 4 6.95 14.08 -7.83
CA LEU A 4 6.39 13.19 -6.82
C LEU A 4 5.39 13.88 -5.88
N ASN A 5 5.56 15.18 -5.62
CA ASN A 5 4.65 15.94 -4.76
C ASN A 5 3.26 16.18 -5.38
N ALA A 6 3.10 15.95 -6.69
CA ALA A 6 1.83 16.04 -7.37
C ALA A 6 1.03 14.72 -7.33
N ILE A 7 1.64 13.64 -6.84
CA ILE A 7 1.04 12.30 -6.79
C ILE A 7 0.58 12.02 -5.36
N ASP A 8 -0.66 11.55 -5.21
CA ASP A 8 -1.12 11.03 -3.92
C ASP A 8 -0.52 9.64 -3.66
N VAL A 9 0.61 9.63 -2.96
CA VAL A 9 1.34 8.40 -2.62
C VAL A 9 0.53 7.49 -1.69
N GLU A 10 -0.31 8.05 -0.82
CA GLU A 10 -1.15 7.26 0.10
C GLU A 10 -2.29 6.56 -0.66
N GLU A 11 -2.88 7.23 -1.64
CA GLU A 11 -3.87 6.64 -2.54
C GLU A 11 -3.25 5.55 -3.41
N LEU A 12 -2.06 5.78 -3.99
CA LEU A 12 -1.36 4.76 -4.76
C LEU A 12 -1.01 3.54 -3.90
N ALA A 13 -0.55 3.76 -2.67
CA ALA A 13 -0.28 2.68 -1.73
C ALA A 13 -1.54 1.86 -1.41
N SER A 14 -2.69 2.53 -1.32
CA SER A 14 -4.00 1.88 -1.13
C SER A 14 -4.41 1.05 -2.35
N ALA A 15 -4.23 1.59 -3.56
CA ALA A 15 -4.46 0.87 -4.81
C ALA A 15 -3.59 -0.39 -4.94
N LEU A 16 -2.29 -0.29 -4.64
CA LEU A 16 -1.36 -1.43 -4.63
C LEU A 16 -1.70 -2.48 -3.57
N ALA A 17 -2.40 -2.10 -2.50
CA ALA A 17 -2.84 -3.02 -1.45
C ALA A 17 -4.18 -3.68 -1.76
N ASP A 18 -4.94 -3.18 -2.72
CA ASP A 18 -6.30 -3.60 -2.99
C ASP A 18 -6.35 -4.94 -3.72
N GLN A 19 -6.71 -6.00 -3.01
CA GLN A 19 -6.78 -7.37 -3.57
C GLN A 19 -8.15 -7.69 -4.19
N THR A 20 -9.04 -6.70 -4.38
CA THR A 20 -10.36 -6.92 -4.99
C THR A 20 -10.29 -6.67 -6.49
N ASP A 21 -10.07 -7.72 -7.27
CA ASP A 21 -9.79 -7.64 -8.72
C ASP A 21 -11.03 -7.81 -9.62
N TYR A 22 -12.18 -8.15 -9.04
CA TYR A 22 -13.36 -8.58 -9.80
C TYR A 22 -14.34 -7.45 -10.19
N ASP A 23 -14.38 -6.35 -9.46
CA ASP A 23 -15.41 -5.31 -9.65
C ASP A 23 -14.84 -3.95 -10.09
N HIS A 24 -13.52 -3.75 -9.96
CA HIS A 24 -12.87 -2.47 -10.28
C HIS A 24 -11.38 -2.63 -10.57
N ARG A 25 -10.80 -1.57 -11.15
CA ARG A 25 -9.38 -1.42 -11.41
C ARG A 25 -8.90 -0.03 -11.02
N TRP A 26 -7.68 0.04 -10.53
CA TRP A 26 -6.98 1.29 -10.28
C TRP A 26 -6.05 1.58 -11.46
N LEU A 27 -6.09 2.81 -11.96
CA LEU A 27 -5.26 3.27 -13.06
C LEU A 27 -4.58 4.59 -12.65
N ILE A 28 -3.47 4.93 -13.29
CA ILE A 28 -2.81 6.22 -13.12
C ILE A 28 -2.50 6.84 -14.48
N ASP A 29 -2.71 8.15 -14.61
CA ASP A 29 -2.22 8.91 -15.76
C ASP A 29 -0.71 9.19 -15.56
N PRO A 30 0.19 8.60 -16.38
CA PRO A 30 1.64 8.77 -16.23
C PRO A 30 2.12 10.20 -16.53
N ARG A 31 1.26 11.10 -17.03
CA ARG A 31 1.59 12.50 -17.35
C ARG A 31 1.21 13.46 -16.24
N SER A 32 0.10 13.22 -15.56
CA SER A 32 -0.40 14.07 -14.47
C SER A 32 -0.12 13.50 -13.09
N GLY A 33 0.01 12.17 -12.98
CA GLY A 33 0.06 11.47 -11.70
C GLY A 33 -1.31 11.22 -11.07
N GLU A 34 -2.39 11.55 -11.78
CA GLU A 34 -3.76 11.37 -11.30
C GLU A 34 -4.14 9.90 -11.27
N ILE A 35 -4.61 9.44 -10.12
CA ILE A 35 -5.10 8.07 -9.91
C ILE A 35 -6.61 8.08 -10.18
N VAL A 36 -7.06 7.13 -10.99
CA VAL A 36 -8.47 6.98 -11.34
C VAL A 36 -8.98 5.60 -11.03
N PHE A 37 -10.24 5.53 -10.62
CA PHE A 37 -10.95 4.32 -10.27
C PHE A 37 -11.88 3.94 -11.41
N TRP A 38 -11.64 2.79 -12.03
CA TRP A 38 -12.44 2.27 -13.14
C TRP A 38 -13.33 1.11 -12.67
N THR A 39 -14.59 1.10 -13.12
CA THR A 39 -15.48 -0.07 -13.00
C THR A 39 -16.06 -0.44 -14.36
N SER A 40 -16.45 -1.71 -14.54
CA SER A 40 -17.07 -2.16 -15.79
C SER A 40 -18.41 -1.47 -16.09
N ASP A 41 -19.15 -1.10 -15.05
CA ASP A 41 -20.52 -0.63 -15.16
C ASP A 41 -20.59 0.87 -15.43
N THR A 42 -19.64 1.64 -14.87
CA THR A 42 -19.67 3.10 -14.87
C THR A 42 -18.40 3.76 -15.41
N GLY A 43 -17.42 2.98 -15.90
CA GLY A 43 -16.16 3.52 -16.39
C GLY A 43 -15.36 4.25 -15.31
N ILE A 44 -14.68 5.33 -15.70
CA ILE A 44 -13.88 6.19 -14.81
C ILE A 44 -14.64 7.43 -14.27
N ASP A 45 -15.74 7.82 -14.93
CA ASP A 45 -16.49 9.03 -14.58
C ASP A 45 -17.72 8.75 -13.70
N GLY A 46 -18.03 7.47 -13.45
CA GLY A 46 -19.17 7.06 -12.63
C GLY A 46 -20.51 7.10 -13.36
N GLU A 47 -20.53 7.46 -14.64
CA GLU A 47 -21.76 7.64 -15.43
C GLU A 47 -21.74 6.87 -16.75
N ASN A 48 -20.59 6.82 -17.43
CA ASN A 48 -20.45 6.25 -18.77
C ASN A 48 -19.50 5.05 -18.75
N SER A 49 -20.04 3.86 -19.06
CA SER A 49 -19.23 2.67 -19.30
C SER A 49 -18.22 2.94 -20.42
N VAL A 50 -16.94 2.73 -20.12
CA VAL A 50 -15.84 2.75 -21.08
C VAL A 50 -15.06 1.45 -20.94
N ASP A 51 -14.69 0.82 -22.04
CA ASP A 51 -13.83 -0.36 -22.00
C ASP A 51 -12.44 0.04 -21.49
N ILE A 52 -11.84 -0.79 -20.64
CA ILE A 52 -10.49 -0.54 -20.12
C ILE A 52 -9.45 -0.52 -21.25
N ASP A 53 -9.69 -1.26 -22.34
CA ASP A 53 -8.84 -1.26 -23.52
C ASP A 53 -8.86 0.10 -24.26
N GLU A 54 -9.89 0.93 -24.06
CA GLU A 54 -9.96 2.30 -24.59
C GLU A 54 -9.16 3.30 -23.72
N LEU A 55 -8.68 2.88 -22.56
CA LEU A 55 -7.87 3.66 -21.61
C LEU A 55 -6.37 3.33 -21.70
N ASP A 56 -5.90 2.95 -22.89
CA ASP A 56 -4.52 2.53 -23.17
C ASP A 56 -3.42 3.57 -22.84
N HIS A 57 -3.81 4.83 -22.67
CA HIS A 57 -2.95 5.93 -22.25
C HIS A 57 -2.71 5.98 -20.74
N LEU A 58 -3.49 5.23 -19.95
CA LEU A 58 -3.34 5.08 -18.50
C LEU A 58 -2.59 3.80 -18.17
N VAL A 59 -1.88 3.81 -17.04
CA VAL A 59 -1.14 2.64 -16.53
C VAL A 59 -2.00 1.92 -15.49
N LEU A 60 -2.14 0.61 -15.63
CA LEU A 60 -2.84 -0.23 -14.64
C LEU A 60 -1.99 -0.39 -13.38
N ILE A 61 -2.58 -0.12 -12.23
CA ILE A 61 -1.96 -0.37 -10.92
C ILE A 61 -2.32 -1.80 -10.49
N ASP A 62 -1.46 -2.74 -10.84
CA ASP A 62 -1.64 -4.13 -10.40
C ASP A 62 -1.35 -4.27 -8.90
N PRO A 63 -2.23 -4.91 -8.11
CA PRO A 63 -2.02 -5.08 -6.69
C PRO A 63 -0.74 -5.86 -6.41
N LEU A 64 0.04 -5.39 -5.43
CA LEU A 64 1.19 -6.14 -4.95
C LEU A 64 0.72 -7.46 -4.32
N PRO A 65 1.49 -8.55 -4.48
CA PRO A 65 1.13 -9.83 -3.90
C PRO A 65 0.88 -9.74 -2.39
N SER A 66 -0.21 -10.33 -1.92
CA SER A 66 -0.58 -10.33 -0.50
C SER A 66 0.54 -10.74 0.48
N TYR A 67 1.51 -11.56 0.06
CA TYR A 67 2.63 -11.96 0.91
C TYR A 67 3.53 -10.77 1.31
N VAL A 68 3.61 -9.71 0.50
CA VAL A 68 4.39 -8.50 0.79
C VAL A 68 3.82 -7.80 2.02
N TRP A 69 2.49 -7.62 2.04
CA TRP A 69 1.76 -7.02 3.16
C TRP A 69 1.73 -7.92 4.40
N TYR A 70 1.74 -9.25 4.18
CA TYR A 70 1.87 -10.21 5.28
C TYR A 70 3.24 -10.11 5.95
N GLN A 71 4.31 -9.92 5.16
CA GLN A 71 5.67 -9.79 5.69
C GLN A 71 5.80 -8.58 6.62
N ASP A 72 5.10 -7.47 6.36
CA ASP A 72 5.10 -6.33 7.28
C ASP A 72 4.56 -6.70 8.66
N MET A 73 3.52 -7.54 8.73
CA MET A 73 2.99 -8.00 10.02
C MET A 73 3.98 -8.91 10.75
N VAL A 74 4.74 -9.74 10.01
CA VAL A 74 5.79 -10.60 10.55
C VAL A 74 6.92 -9.74 11.11
N ASP A 75 7.47 -8.85 10.30
CA ASP A 75 8.58 -7.96 10.67
C ASP A 75 8.21 -7.09 11.87
N PHE A 76 6.98 -6.56 11.88
CA PHE A 76 6.47 -5.80 13.02
C PHE A 76 6.44 -6.65 14.29
N ALA A 77 5.86 -7.86 14.24
CA ALA A 77 5.76 -8.73 15.41
C ALA A 77 7.14 -9.17 15.94
N GLU A 78 8.10 -9.42 15.05
CA GLU A 78 9.48 -9.77 15.39
C GLU A 78 10.30 -8.59 15.90
N GLY A 79 9.99 -7.37 15.44
CA GLY A 79 10.69 -6.15 15.82
C GLY A 79 10.25 -5.53 17.15
N ILE A 80 9.17 -6.01 17.78
CA ILE A 80 8.75 -5.56 19.12
C ILE A 80 9.70 -6.11 20.20
N SER A 81 10.36 -5.20 20.94
CA SER A 81 11.27 -5.53 22.04
C SER A 81 10.57 -6.21 23.22
N ASP A 82 9.30 -5.87 23.50
CA ASP A 82 8.51 -6.62 24.48
C ASP A 82 8.18 -8.01 23.94
N ARG A 83 9.01 -8.97 24.33
CA ARG A 83 8.92 -10.37 23.88
C ARG A 83 7.53 -10.97 24.06
N ARG A 84 6.79 -10.60 25.10
CA ARG A 84 5.44 -11.16 25.33
C ARG A 84 4.44 -10.66 24.28
N SER A 85 4.49 -9.37 23.94
CA SER A 85 3.65 -8.77 22.91
C SER A 85 4.04 -9.27 21.52
N GLY A 86 5.34 -9.27 21.20
CA GLY A 86 5.84 -9.83 19.94
C GLY A 86 5.41 -11.28 19.73
N GLU A 87 5.67 -12.17 20.71
CA GLU A 87 5.26 -13.58 20.62
C GLU A 87 3.75 -13.77 20.46
N ARG A 88 2.92 -12.90 21.07
CA ARG A 88 1.46 -12.95 20.91
C ARG A 88 1.06 -12.60 19.49
N LEU A 89 1.58 -11.51 18.96
CA LEU A 89 1.32 -11.08 17.59
C LEU A 89 1.78 -12.13 16.58
N SER A 90 3.00 -12.69 16.71
CA SER A 90 3.53 -13.72 15.80
C SER A 90 2.63 -14.97 15.76
N ARG A 91 2.03 -15.37 16.88
CA ARG A 91 1.10 -16.53 16.90
C ARG A 91 -0.17 -16.29 16.10
N THR A 92 -0.63 -15.04 15.98
CA THR A 92 -1.84 -14.72 15.20
C THR A 92 -1.67 -14.93 13.70
N LEU A 93 -0.41 -14.88 13.24
CA LEU A 93 -0.03 -14.98 11.84
C LEU A 93 -0.04 -16.43 11.31
N GLN A 94 -0.21 -17.42 12.18
CA GLN A 94 -0.16 -18.83 11.80
C GLN A 94 -1.48 -19.32 11.20
N GLY A 95 -1.50 -19.63 9.90
CA GLY A 95 -2.64 -20.25 9.21
C GLY A 95 -3.69 -19.26 8.69
N LYS A 96 -4.86 -19.78 8.29
CA LYS A 96 -5.89 -18.99 7.58
C LYS A 96 -6.41 -17.83 8.42
N GLY A 97 -6.59 -16.67 7.78
CA GLY A 97 -7.14 -15.46 8.41
C GLY A 97 -6.12 -14.67 9.25
N ALA A 98 -4.82 -14.87 9.02
CA ALA A 98 -3.73 -14.17 9.69
C ALA A 98 -3.94 -12.65 9.77
N PHE A 99 -4.18 -11.98 8.63
CA PHE A 99 -4.40 -10.53 8.54
C PHE A 99 -5.47 -10.01 9.51
N ARG A 100 -6.62 -10.68 9.57
CA ARG A 100 -7.72 -10.28 10.45
C ARG A 100 -7.37 -10.52 11.91
N ARG A 101 -6.77 -11.67 12.22
CA ARG A 101 -6.42 -12.01 13.61
C ARG A 101 -5.31 -11.12 14.17
N PHE A 102 -4.30 -10.81 13.38
CA PHE A 102 -3.24 -9.87 13.75
C PHE A 102 -3.83 -8.50 14.09
N ARG A 103 -4.62 -7.93 13.17
CA ARG A 103 -5.29 -6.64 13.41
C ARG A 103 -6.20 -6.68 14.63
N ASN A 104 -6.96 -7.76 14.83
CA ASN A 104 -7.81 -7.90 16.02
C ASN A 104 -7.00 -7.97 17.32
N GLU A 105 -5.93 -8.76 17.39
CA GLU A 105 -5.07 -8.86 18.58
C GLU A 105 -4.41 -7.51 18.86
N LEU A 106 -3.89 -6.83 17.84
CA LEU A 106 -3.30 -5.50 17.96
C LEU A 106 -4.30 -4.50 18.58
N HIS A 107 -5.50 -4.35 18.00
CA HIS A 107 -6.48 -3.39 18.48
C HIS A 107 -7.06 -3.74 19.86
N GLN A 108 -7.22 -5.02 20.19
CA GLN A 108 -7.88 -5.45 21.43
C GLN A 108 -6.91 -5.61 22.60
N ARG A 109 -5.66 -5.98 22.34
CA ARG A 109 -4.68 -6.38 23.37
C ARG A 109 -3.47 -5.46 23.44
N HIS A 110 -3.18 -4.73 22.37
CA HIS A 110 -2.01 -3.85 22.25
C HIS A 110 -2.38 -2.47 21.67
N PRO A 111 -3.34 -1.74 22.26
CA PRO A 111 -3.81 -0.46 21.73
C PRO A 111 -2.69 0.60 21.64
N ASP A 112 -1.67 0.49 22.49
CA ASP A 112 -0.45 1.29 22.48
C ASP A 112 0.42 1.06 21.23
N LEU A 113 0.36 -0.13 20.63
CA LEU A 113 1.09 -0.48 19.42
C LEU A 113 0.34 -0.13 18.13
N VAL A 114 -0.93 0.29 18.20
CA VAL A 114 -1.74 0.57 17.01
C VAL A 114 -1.19 1.74 16.19
N SER A 115 -0.80 2.84 16.85
CA SER A 115 -0.21 3.99 16.16
C SER A 115 1.17 3.66 15.59
N VAL A 116 1.96 2.86 16.30
CA VAL A 116 3.28 2.38 15.86
C VAL A 116 3.12 1.50 14.61
N TRP A 117 2.17 0.55 14.63
CA TRP A 117 1.86 -0.29 13.48
C TRP A 117 1.43 0.52 12.26
N ARG A 118 0.57 1.53 12.45
CA ARG A 118 0.15 2.42 11.35
C ARG A 118 1.35 3.14 10.75
N ALA A 119 2.13 3.85 11.56
CA ALA A 119 3.31 4.56 11.07
C ALA A 119 4.31 3.64 10.34
N PHE A 120 4.53 2.43 10.86
CA PHE A 120 5.40 1.43 10.23
C PHE A 120 4.85 0.90 8.90
N SER A 121 3.59 0.46 8.90
CA SER A 121 2.94 -0.12 7.72
C SER A 121 2.72 0.93 6.63
N ASP A 122 2.27 2.13 7.00
CA ASP A 122 1.98 3.21 6.06
C ASP A 122 3.27 3.73 5.41
N GLY A 123 4.35 3.89 6.19
CA GLY A 123 5.66 4.27 5.66
C GLY A 123 6.22 3.27 4.65
N ARG A 124 6.08 1.96 4.93
CA ARG A 124 6.46 0.91 3.97
C ARG A 124 5.56 0.88 2.74
N ALA A 125 4.26 1.07 2.91
CA ALA A 125 3.32 1.12 1.81
C ALA A 125 3.65 2.30 0.86
N ALA A 126 3.91 3.48 1.42
CA ALA A 126 4.34 4.65 0.68
C ALA A 126 5.67 4.42 -0.05
N ALA A 127 6.68 3.84 0.63
CA ALA A 127 7.96 3.53 -0.01
C ALA A 127 7.80 2.56 -1.20
N ARG A 128 6.89 1.58 -1.11
CA ARG A 128 6.58 0.68 -2.24
C ARG A 128 5.85 1.38 -3.37
N ALA A 129 4.91 2.28 -3.05
CA ALA A 129 4.22 3.10 -4.04
C ALA A 129 5.20 3.98 -4.83
N VAL A 130 6.12 4.67 -4.14
CA VAL A 130 7.17 5.47 -4.78
C VAL A 130 8.10 4.61 -5.64
N ARG A 131 8.50 3.45 -5.15
CA ARG A 131 9.31 2.51 -5.94
C ARG A 131 8.57 2.03 -7.19
N TRP A 132 7.28 1.75 -7.09
CA TRP A 132 6.46 1.36 -8.24
C TRP A 132 6.41 2.49 -9.29
N LEU A 133 6.25 3.75 -8.87
CA LEU A 133 6.28 4.91 -9.78
C LEU A 133 7.60 5.02 -10.57
N VAL A 134 8.72 4.69 -9.94
CA VAL A 134 10.04 4.64 -10.59
C VAL A 134 10.13 3.47 -11.57
N GLU A 135 9.66 2.28 -11.17
CA GLU A 135 9.65 1.09 -12.02
C GLU A 135 8.81 1.29 -13.29
N GLU A 136 7.70 2.04 -13.19
CA GLU A 136 6.86 2.46 -14.33
C GLU A 136 7.40 3.70 -15.08
N GLY A 137 8.50 4.30 -14.60
CA GLY A 137 9.13 5.48 -15.22
C GLY A 137 8.33 6.78 -15.11
N ILE A 138 7.36 6.85 -14.19
CA ILE A 138 6.51 8.02 -13.94
C ILE A 138 7.28 9.09 -13.16
N VAL A 139 8.07 8.66 -12.18
CA VAL A 139 8.94 9.49 -11.31
C VAL A 139 10.39 9.03 -11.45
N ASP A 140 11.35 9.89 -11.10
CA ASP A 140 12.78 9.58 -11.20
C ASP A 140 13.34 9.02 -9.90
N ASP A 141 14.49 8.36 -10.03
CA ASP A 141 15.19 7.75 -8.91
C ASP A 141 15.62 8.78 -7.85
N ASP A 142 15.84 10.03 -8.22
CA ASP A 142 16.35 11.08 -7.32
C ASP A 142 15.22 11.58 -6.40
N ASP A 143 14.03 11.82 -6.94
CA ASP A 143 12.81 12.14 -6.21
C ASP A 143 12.41 11.01 -5.27
N ALA A 144 12.52 9.75 -5.73
CA ALA A 144 12.27 8.58 -4.89
C ALA A 144 13.27 8.46 -3.73
N GLN A 145 14.56 8.65 -4.00
CA GLN A 145 15.59 8.66 -2.95
C GLN A 145 15.33 9.79 -1.94
N ARG A 146 14.97 10.98 -2.42
CA ARG A 146 14.62 12.12 -1.58
C ARG A 146 13.45 11.80 -0.66
N PHE A 147 12.39 11.21 -1.21
CA PHE A 147 11.23 10.77 -0.45
C PHE A 147 11.59 9.81 0.68
N CYS A 148 12.41 8.79 0.39
CA CYS A 148 12.83 7.82 1.40
C CYS A 148 13.72 8.45 2.50
N LEU A 149 14.52 9.45 2.16
CA LEU A 149 15.32 10.20 3.14
C LEU A 149 14.45 11.06 4.06
N ASP A 150 13.42 11.70 3.50
CA ASP A 150 12.51 12.57 4.23
C ASP A 150 11.45 11.78 5.02
N ASN A 151 11.16 10.52 4.62
CA ASN A 151 10.22 9.61 5.24
C ASN A 151 10.90 8.29 5.67
N PRO A 152 11.79 8.34 6.67
CA PRO A 152 12.44 7.13 7.17
C PRO A 152 11.41 6.17 7.79
N GLU A 153 11.68 4.87 7.65
CA GLU A 153 10.87 3.83 8.27
C GLU A 153 10.74 4.05 9.80
N ALA A 154 9.53 3.87 10.32
CA ALA A 154 9.26 4.04 11.74
C ALA A 154 10.05 3.02 12.57
N GLN A 155 10.71 3.52 13.62
CA GLN A 155 11.42 2.66 14.57
C GLN A 155 10.43 1.88 15.43
N LEU A 156 10.68 0.58 15.59
CA LEU A 156 9.88 -0.30 16.43
C LEU A 156 10.36 -0.24 17.89
N PRO A 157 9.43 -0.29 18.87
CA PRO A 157 9.71 -0.16 20.29
C PRO A 157 10.32 -1.42 20.89
#